data_AF-A0A1F3BPA8-F1
#
_entry.id   AF-A0A1F3BPA8-F1
#
_cell.length_a   1.000
_cell.length_b   1.000
_cell.length_c   1.000
_cell.angle_alpha   90.00
_cell.angle_beta   90.00
_cell.angle_gamma   90.00
#
_symmetry.space_group_name_H-M   'P 1'
#
loop_
_entity.id
_entity.type
_entity.pdbx_description
1 polymer ?
#
loop_
_entity_poly.entity_id
_entity_poly.type
_entity_poly.pdbx_seq_one_letter_code
_entity_poly.pdbx_strand_id
1 'polypeptide(L)'
;MRVSFATASAFLLTLGCAGPGRAPVPPPSATEGDARAVLDRFSAAVSAGHWDAAYPLLSARWRARATPSRLASDLAASGTVGRDAVERVRALLAAGSPVPVDGDVATLAVAGDKAARLVREGGAWRVDALE
;
A
#
# COMPACT_ATOMS: atom_id res chain seq x y z
N MET A 1 17.83 -72.92 -27.45
CA MET A 1 18.20 -73.53 -26.13
C MET A 1 17.85 -72.49 -25.06
N ARG A 2 16.84 -72.73 -24.21
CA ARG A 2 16.96 -73.29 -22.83
C ARG A 2 17.83 -72.37 -21.94
N VAL A 3 17.47 -71.93 -20.72
CA VAL A 3 16.32 -72.01 -19.80
C VAL A 3 16.60 -70.96 -18.68
N SER A 4 15.52 -70.40 -18.11
CA SER A 4 15.21 -69.89 -16.74
C SER A 4 16.28 -69.90 -15.62
N PHE A 5 16.25 -69.14 -14.49
CA PHE A 5 15.23 -68.76 -13.49
C PHE A 5 15.80 -67.57 -12.63
N ALA A 6 15.06 -66.51 -12.29
CA ALA A 6 14.26 -66.23 -11.06
C ALA A 6 15.02 -65.88 -9.75
N THR A 7 14.82 -64.64 -9.24
CA THR A 7 14.67 -64.21 -7.82
C THR A 7 14.52 -62.68 -7.80
N ALA A 8 13.33 -62.10 -7.61
CA ALA A 8 12.61 -61.86 -6.34
C ALA A 8 13.35 -60.92 -5.36
N SER A 9 13.01 -59.63 -5.38
CA SER A 9 12.97 -58.77 -4.18
C SER A 9 12.00 -57.61 -4.39
N ALA A 10 10.88 -57.68 -3.67
CA ALA A 10 9.98 -56.57 -3.42
C ALA A 10 10.70 -55.45 -2.65
N PHE A 11 10.28 -54.19 -2.81
CA PHE A 11 10.13 -53.27 -1.66
C PHE A 11 9.28 -52.04 -2.06
N LEU A 12 8.02 -52.08 -1.58
CA LEU A 12 7.22 -51.01 -1.01
C LEU A 12 7.03 -49.69 -1.76
N LEU A 13 5.81 -49.58 -2.32
CA LEU A 13 5.02 -48.37 -2.49
C LEU A 13 4.96 -47.55 -1.19
N THR A 14 5.47 -46.33 -1.21
CA THR A 14 4.99 -45.27 -0.31
C THR A 14 4.15 -44.31 -1.13
N LEU A 15 2.82 -44.47 -1.09
CA LEU A 15 1.88 -43.43 -1.44
C LEU A 15 2.10 -42.24 -0.49
N GLY A 16 2.86 -41.25 -0.95
CA GLY A 16 2.90 -39.94 -0.33
C GLY A 16 1.61 -39.21 -0.68
N CYS A 17 0.66 -39.17 0.26
CA CYS A 17 -0.50 -38.31 0.19
C CYS A 17 -0.05 -36.86 -0.04
N ALA A 18 -0.19 -36.36 -1.26
CA ALA A 18 -0.15 -34.94 -1.55
C ALA A 18 -1.41 -34.31 -0.92
N GLY A 19 -1.32 -33.98 0.37
CA GLY A 19 -2.32 -33.16 1.04
C GLY A 19 -2.42 -31.82 0.30
N PRO A 20 -3.62 -31.20 0.24
CA PRO A 20 -3.78 -29.91 -0.42
C PRO A 20 -2.84 -28.92 0.25
N GLY A 21 -1.78 -28.55 -0.48
CA GLY A 21 -0.85 -27.53 -0.05
C GLY A 21 -1.64 -26.27 0.21
N ARG A 22 -1.83 -25.96 1.49
CA ARG A 22 -2.40 -24.69 1.91
C ARG A 22 -1.47 -23.64 1.31
N ALA A 23 -1.96 -22.92 0.31
CA ALA A 23 -1.24 -21.79 -0.26
C ALA A 23 -0.73 -20.92 0.90
N PRO A 24 0.51 -20.39 0.84
CA PRO A 24 0.97 -19.47 1.85
C PRO A 24 -0.10 -18.40 2.01
N VAL A 25 -0.66 -18.28 3.22
CA VAL A 25 -1.65 -17.26 3.53
C VAL A 25 -0.96 -15.94 3.20
N PRO A 26 -1.47 -15.13 2.23
CA PRO A 26 -0.87 -13.84 1.97
C PRO A 26 -0.86 -13.08 3.30
N PRO A 27 0.21 -12.31 3.61
CA PRO A 27 0.21 -11.45 4.79
C PRO A 27 -1.09 -10.66 4.81
N PRO A 28 -1.71 -10.39 5.98
CA PRO A 28 -3.03 -9.77 6.08
C PRO A 28 -3.08 -8.62 5.10
N SER A 29 -3.87 -8.82 4.04
CA SER A 29 -3.87 -7.98 2.86
C SER A 29 -4.21 -6.59 3.32
N ALA A 30 -3.19 -5.74 3.29
CA ALA A 30 -3.27 -4.29 3.29
C ALA A 30 -4.69 -3.79 3.02
N THR A 31 -5.44 -3.43 4.06
CA THR A 31 -6.85 -3.13 3.83
C THR A 31 -6.98 -1.73 3.24
N GLU A 32 -8.05 -1.52 2.47
CA GLU A 32 -8.51 -0.18 2.08
C GLU A 32 -8.66 0.73 3.32
N GLY A 33 -9.12 0.17 4.44
CA GLY A 33 -9.22 0.88 5.71
C GLY A 33 -7.88 1.44 6.21
N ASP A 34 -6.79 0.67 6.09
CA ASP A 34 -5.45 1.12 6.50
C ASP A 34 -4.94 2.26 5.61
N ALA A 35 -5.15 2.16 4.29
CA ALA A 35 -4.75 3.19 3.33
C ALA A 35 -5.53 4.50 3.59
N ARG A 36 -6.84 4.37 3.77
CA ARG A 36 -7.75 5.46 4.10
C ARG A 36 -7.34 6.15 5.40
N ALA A 37 -7.01 5.39 6.45
CA ALA A 37 -6.56 5.95 7.72
C ALA A 37 -5.23 6.71 7.62
N VAL A 38 -4.34 6.35 6.69
CA VAL A 38 -3.12 7.11 6.42
C VAL A 38 -3.42 8.42 5.69
N LEU A 39 -4.28 8.42 4.67
CA LEU A 39 -4.70 9.65 3.99
C LEU A 39 -5.40 10.62 4.96
N ASP A 40 -6.27 10.11 5.82
CA ASP A 40 -6.97 10.91 6.83
C ASP A 40 -5.98 11.57 7.79
N ARG A 41 -5.06 10.80 8.39
CA ARG A 41 -4.02 11.35 9.27
C ARG A 41 -3.11 12.36 8.57
N PHE A 42 -2.70 12.08 7.33
CA PHE A 42 -1.85 12.98 6.56
C PHE A 42 -2.56 14.31 6.29
N SER A 43 -3.77 14.25 5.75
CA SER A 43 -4.55 15.45 5.43
C SER A 43 -4.90 16.27 6.67
N ALA A 44 -5.24 15.62 7.79
CA ALA A 44 -5.45 16.30 9.08
C ALA A 44 -4.17 16.98 9.59
N ALA A 45 -3.02 16.31 9.52
CA ALA A 45 -1.74 16.89 9.94
C ALA A 45 -1.34 18.09 9.08
N VAL A 46 -1.54 18.01 7.75
CA VAL A 46 -1.26 19.13 6.84
C VAL A 46 -2.20 20.31 7.11
N SER A 47 -3.51 20.09 7.25
CA SER A 47 -4.46 21.17 7.55
C SER A 47 -4.20 21.83 8.92
N ALA A 48 -3.65 21.09 9.88
CA ALA A 48 -3.25 21.62 11.19
C ALA A 48 -1.85 22.26 11.20
N GLY A 49 -1.09 22.21 10.10
CA GLY A 49 0.29 22.68 10.04
C GLY A 49 1.28 21.83 10.86
N HIS A 50 0.92 20.60 11.21
CA HIS A 50 1.76 19.66 11.95
C HIS A 50 2.72 18.93 11.00
N TRP A 51 3.71 19.66 10.47
CA TRP A 51 4.63 19.14 9.44
C TRP A 51 5.45 17.94 9.91
N ASP A 52 5.85 17.90 11.18
CA ASP A 52 6.58 16.76 11.76
C ASP A 52 5.74 15.49 11.82
N ALA A 53 4.41 15.61 11.87
CA ALA A 53 3.48 14.48 11.81
C ALA A 53 3.12 14.10 10.36
N ALA A 54 3.01 15.08 9.46
CA ALA A 54 2.71 14.85 8.05
C ALA A 54 3.89 14.22 7.29
N TYR A 55 5.11 14.72 7.51
CA TYR A 55 6.32 14.30 6.82
C TYR A 55 6.60 12.78 6.87
N PRO A 56 6.55 12.09 8.03
CA PRO A 56 6.80 10.64 8.08
C PRO A 56 5.75 9.81 7.34
N LEU A 57 4.57 10.37 7.04
CA LEU A 57 3.53 9.69 6.27
C LEU A 57 3.80 9.75 4.75
N LEU A 58 4.75 10.56 4.29
CA LEU A 58 5.14 10.62 2.88
C LEU A 58 5.98 9.42 2.45
N SER A 59 5.89 9.07 1.17
CA SER A 59 6.70 8.03 0.55
C SER A 59 8.19 8.38 0.61
N ALA A 60 9.05 7.36 0.57
CA ALA A 60 10.50 7.51 0.65
C ALA A 60 11.03 8.46 -0.42
N ARG A 61 10.42 8.48 -1.62
CA ARG A 61 10.80 9.39 -2.70
C ARG A 61 10.66 10.87 -2.31
N TRP A 62 9.62 11.21 -1.54
CA TRP A 62 9.36 12.57 -1.09
C TRP A 62 10.25 12.93 0.10
N ARG A 63 10.39 11.99 1.05
CA ARG A 63 11.28 12.16 2.20
C ARG A 63 12.75 12.29 1.78
N ALA A 64 13.18 11.64 0.70
CA ALA A 64 14.52 11.78 0.17
C ALA A 64 14.80 13.16 -0.46
N ARG A 65 13.76 13.88 -0.91
CA ARG A 65 13.88 15.16 -1.63
C ARG A 65 13.66 16.39 -0.75
N ALA A 66 12.92 16.22 0.34
CA ALA A 66 12.51 17.31 1.22
C ALA A 66 12.78 16.99 2.69
N THR A 67 12.96 18.03 3.48
CA THR A 67 12.86 18.00 4.95
C THR A 67 11.45 18.44 5.36
N PRO A 68 11.02 18.23 6.62
CA PRO A 68 9.73 18.76 7.11
C PRO A 68 9.58 20.27 6.87
N SER A 69 10.63 21.05 7.11
CA SER A 69 10.63 22.51 6.88
C SER A 69 10.50 22.86 5.40
N ARG A 70 11.09 22.06 4.51
CA ARG A 70 10.95 22.23 3.06
C ARG A 70 9.56 21.86 2.58
N LEU A 71 8.94 20.80 3.12
CA LEU A 71 7.55 20.46 2.84
C LEU A 71 6.60 21.62 3.19
N ALA A 72 6.79 22.23 4.37
CA ALA A 72 6.02 23.40 4.79
C ALA A 72 6.19 24.57 3.81
N SER A 73 7.44 24.82 3.38
CA SER A 73 7.79 25.87 2.42
C SER A 73 7.19 25.60 1.04
N ASP A 74 7.24 24.35 0.56
CA ASP A 74 6.71 23.93 -0.73
C ASP A 74 5.18 24.06 -0.76
N LEU A 75 4.49 23.67 0.32
CA LEU A 75 3.04 23.86 0.41
C LEU A 75 2.68 25.35 0.51
N ALA A 76 3.43 26.15 1.28
CA ALA A 76 3.23 27.60 1.33
C ALA A 76 3.44 28.24 -0.04
N ALA A 77 4.46 27.82 -0.78
CA ALA A 77 4.78 28.29 -2.13
C ALA A 77 3.73 27.84 -3.17
N SER A 78 3.11 26.67 -2.98
CA SER A 78 1.99 26.20 -3.82
C SER A 78 0.71 27.05 -3.67
N GLY A 79 0.67 27.94 -2.67
CA GLY A 79 -0.43 28.87 -2.46
C GLY A 79 -1.74 28.16 -2.08
N THR A 80 -2.80 28.46 -2.82
CA THR A 80 -4.12 27.84 -2.62
C THR A 80 -4.17 26.43 -3.17
N VAL A 81 -3.39 26.11 -4.22
CA VAL A 81 -3.48 24.83 -4.94
C VAL A 81 -3.21 23.63 -4.02
N GLY A 82 -2.15 23.68 -3.23
CA GLY A 82 -1.82 22.60 -2.30
C GLY A 82 -2.85 22.46 -1.18
N ARG A 83 -3.36 23.59 -0.65
CA ARG A 83 -4.42 23.58 0.36
C ARG A 83 -5.74 23.01 -0.20
N ASP A 84 -6.12 23.41 -1.40
CA ASP A 84 -7.32 22.94 -2.07
C ASP A 84 -7.26 21.44 -2.37
N ALA A 85 -6.08 20.89 -2.69
CA ALA A 85 -5.89 19.46 -2.87
C ALA A 85 -6.12 18.68 -1.56
N VAL A 86 -5.59 19.18 -0.44
CA VAL A 86 -5.78 18.58 0.89
C VAL A 86 -7.25 18.63 1.30
N GLU A 87 -7.91 19.78 1.16
CA GLU A 87 -9.31 19.94 1.54
C GLU A 87 -10.25 19.12 0.65
N ARG A 88 -9.97 18.99 -0.66
CA ARG A 88 -10.71 18.07 -1.54
C ARG A 88 -10.61 16.63 -1.07
N VAL A 89 -9.41 16.15 -0.73
CA VAL A 89 -9.22 14.79 -0.21
C VAL A 89 -9.97 14.59 1.10
N ARG A 90 -9.91 15.55 2.03
CA ARG A 90 -10.68 15.49 3.29
C ARG A 90 -12.18 15.40 3.04
N ALA A 91 -12.72 16.20 2.13
CA ALA A 91 -14.13 16.18 1.77
C ALA A 91 -14.54 14.82 1.20
N LEU A 92 -13.74 14.23 0.31
CA LEU A 92 -14.01 12.93 -0.30
C LEU A 92 -13.94 11.79 0.72
N LEU A 93 -12.96 11.84 1.62
CA LEU A 93 -12.89 10.92 2.74
C LEU A 93 -14.14 11.07 3.62
N ALA A 94 -14.50 12.28 4.05
CA ALA A 94 -15.71 12.49 4.86
C ALA A 94 -16.99 12.00 4.18
N ALA A 95 -17.09 12.12 2.85
CA ALA A 95 -18.20 11.60 2.05
C ALA A 95 -18.22 10.06 1.88
N GLY A 96 -17.22 9.35 2.41
CA GLY A 96 -17.13 7.90 2.31
C GLY A 96 -16.61 7.40 0.97
N SER A 97 -15.92 8.25 0.19
CA SER A 97 -15.36 7.85 -1.11
C SER A 97 -14.38 6.68 -0.93
N PRO A 98 -14.44 5.66 -1.81
CA PRO A 98 -13.60 4.49 -1.68
C PRO A 98 -12.14 4.81 -1.98
N VAL A 99 -11.24 4.05 -1.36
CA VAL A 99 -9.79 4.10 -1.61
C VAL A 99 -9.35 2.72 -2.09
N PRO A 100 -9.70 2.31 -3.33
CA PRO A 100 -9.36 1.01 -3.86
C PRO A 100 -7.86 0.70 -3.73
N VAL A 101 -7.59 -0.54 -3.32
CA VAL A 101 -6.25 -1.09 -3.16
C VAL A 101 -6.00 -2.10 -4.27
N ASP A 102 -4.90 -1.92 -5.00
CA ASP A 102 -4.38 -2.85 -5.99
C ASP A 102 -2.92 -3.16 -5.66
N GLY A 103 -2.69 -4.34 -5.06
CA GLY A 103 -1.37 -4.75 -4.57
C GLY A 103 -0.78 -3.76 -3.55
N ASP A 104 0.33 -3.14 -3.94
CA ASP A 104 1.09 -2.18 -3.12
C ASP A 104 0.71 -0.72 -3.40
N VAL A 105 -0.40 -0.47 -4.10
CA VAL A 105 -0.88 0.88 -4.45
C VAL A 105 -2.31 1.05 -3.97
N ALA A 106 -2.62 2.20 -3.39
CA ALA A 106 -3.99 2.60 -3.09
C ALA A 106 -4.27 3.97 -3.72
N THR A 107 -5.47 4.18 -4.23
CA THR A 107 -5.81 5.38 -5.00
C THR A 107 -7.17 5.92 -4.57
N LEU A 108 -7.24 7.21 -4.25
CA LEU A 108 -8.50 7.94 -4.09
C LEU A 108 -8.65 8.89 -5.28
N ALA A 109 -9.71 8.71 -6.08
CA ALA A 109 -10.03 9.62 -7.16
C ALA A 109 -10.48 10.98 -6.58
N VAL A 110 -9.90 12.08 -7.07
CA VAL A 110 -10.20 13.43 -6.57
C VAL A 110 -11.11 14.22 -7.51
N ALA A 111 -10.71 14.36 -8.77
CA ALA A 111 -11.53 14.97 -9.84
C ALA A 111 -10.86 14.78 -11.20
N GLY A 112 -11.63 14.40 -12.23
CA GLY A 112 -11.07 14.10 -13.56
C GLY A 112 -9.99 13.02 -13.45
N ASP A 113 -8.80 13.31 -13.99
CA ASP A 113 -7.64 12.40 -13.95
C ASP A 113 -6.77 12.56 -12.68
N LYS A 114 -7.19 13.40 -11.72
CA LYS A 114 -6.43 13.67 -10.49
C LYS A 114 -6.75 12.66 -9.41
N ALA A 115 -5.71 12.22 -8.69
CA ALA A 115 -5.86 11.28 -7.60
C ALA A 115 -4.90 11.54 -6.43
N ALA A 116 -5.33 11.15 -5.24
CA ALA A 116 -4.41 10.92 -4.14
C ALA A 116 -3.93 9.47 -4.21
N ARG A 117 -2.61 9.28 -4.24
CA ARG A 117 -1.98 7.97 -4.38
C ARG A 117 -1.20 7.62 -3.13
N LEU A 118 -1.33 6.39 -2.68
CA LEU A 118 -0.48 5.79 -1.66
C LEU A 118 0.29 4.61 -2.23
N VAL A 119 1.48 4.39 -1.67
CA VAL A 119 2.33 3.23 -1.94
C VAL A 119 2.65 2.52 -0.65
N ARG A 120 2.80 1.19 -0.71
CA ARG A 120 3.22 0.37 0.43
C ARG A 120 4.74 0.30 0.47
N GLU A 121 5.31 0.76 1.58
CA GLU A 121 6.75 0.76 1.84
C GLU A 121 7.03 0.09 3.20
N GLY A 122 7.81 -1.00 3.20
CA GLY A 122 8.16 -1.70 4.44
C GLY A 122 6.93 -2.16 5.24
N GLY A 123 5.85 -2.53 4.55
CA GLY A 123 4.59 -2.97 5.17
C GLY A 123 3.66 -1.85 5.64
N ALA A 124 4.05 -0.57 5.49
CA ALA A 124 3.23 0.58 5.85
C ALA A 124 2.80 1.39 4.62
N TRP A 125 1.58 1.92 4.62
CA TRP A 125 1.11 2.85 3.60
C TRP A 125 1.77 4.21 3.75
N ARG A 126 2.13 4.82 2.61
CA ARG A 126 2.74 6.15 2.51
C ARG A 126 2.10 6.96 1.41
N VAL A 127 1.89 8.25 1.65
CA VAL A 127 1.34 9.18 0.66
C VAL A 127 2.39 9.49 -0.39
N ASP A 128 2.07 9.17 -1.63
CA ASP A 128 2.95 9.31 -2.78
C ASP A 128 2.56 10.51 -3.64
N ALA A 129 1.27 10.81 -3.78
CA ALA A 129 0.79 11.97 -4.55
C ALA A 129 -0.53 12.52 -4.00
N LEU A 130 -0.78 13.80 -4.24
CA LEU A 130 -2.00 14.52 -3.87
C LEU A 130 -2.26 15.62 -4.92
N GLU A 131 -3.31 15.49 -5.75
CA GLU A 131 -3.53 16.34 -6.95
C GLU A 131 -4.92 17.00 -7.06
#